data_AF-A0A932W055-F1
#
_entry.id   AF-A0A932W055-F1
#
_cell.length_a   1.000
_cell.length_b   1.000
_cell.length_c   1.000
_cell.angle_alpha   90.00
_cell.angle_beta   90.00
_cell.angle_gamma   90.00
#
_symmetry.space_group_name_H-M   'P 1'
#
loop_
_entity.id
_entity.type
_entity.pdbx_description
1 polymer ?
#
loop_
_entity_poly.entity_id
_entity_poly.type
_entity_poly.pdbx_seq_one_letter_code
_entity_poly.pdbx_strand_id
1 'polypeptide(L)'
;MKLKTVKDECIEPELGLYVLDWQQGWLDTGRTDDMERKQAVEEHLIQCSACMAGVTLMDELKTVLQRHPDLLDEPARYLEPKLPSMIPRWRAAAALAAGLVMGVTLTLSWRHSGGMLAGESGASAMVLRRPAADALASARAAYTGGRYAEVIQQLQPLAGKGSLSAEGAYYLGLGYAGLGQRAAACEQLRLAVANSQGMLLDDARWALVHSLVAAGKIREAREHLDRLVATPRYEKEAKALLDSLVMGTRSATRSTRRAVTS
;
A
#
# COMPACT_ATOMS: atom_id res chain seq x y z
N MET A 1 -1.35 4.68 41.32
CA MET A 1 -1.90 4.38 39.98
C MET A 1 -0.75 3.95 39.08
N LYS A 2 -0.82 2.75 38.47
CA LYS A 2 0.18 2.29 37.50
C LYS A 2 -0.26 2.79 36.12
N LEU A 3 0.49 3.72 35.53
CA LEU A 3 0.28 4.15 34.14
C LEU A 3 0.65 2.97 33.23
N LYS A 4 -0.36 2.40 32.55
CA LYS A 4 -0.13 1.43 31.47
C LYS A 4 0.63 2.16 30.35
N THR A 5 1.70 1.55 29.88
CA THR A 5 2.43 1.97 28.68
C THR A 5 1.46 2.08 27.51
N VAL A 6 1.29 3.30 27.00
CA VAL A 6 0.45 3.66 25.85
C VAL A 6 1.05 2.96 24.62
N LYS A 7 0.26 2.11 23.94
CA LYS A 7 0.61 1.58 22.62
C LYS A 7 0.37 2.70 21.60
N ASP A 8 1.39 3.05 20.82
CA ASP A 8 1.37 4.09 19.76
C ASP A 8 0.50 3.74 18.53
N GLU A 9 -0.50 2.88 18.67
CA GLU A 9 -1.45 2.53 17.62
C GLU A 9 -2.86 2.68 18.19
N CYS A 10 -3.41 3.89 18.10
CA CYS A 10 -4.82 4.09 18.41
C CYS A 10 -5.56 4.54 17.16
N ILE A 11 -6.23 3.56 16.55
CA ILE A 11 -7.35 3.76 15.63
C ILE A 11 -8.35 2.67 16.00
N GLU A 12 -9.13 2.89 17.06
CA GLU A 12 -10.39 2.18 17.18
C GLU A 12 -11.29 2.72 16.05
N PRO A 13 -11.71 1.89 15.07
CA PRO A 13 -12.45 2.36 13.90
C PRO A 13 -13.75 3.08 14.26
N GLU A 14 -14.34 2.68 15.38
CA GLU A 14 -15.58 3.26 15.90
C GLU A 14 -15.35 4.71 16.38
N LEU A 15 -14.21 5.01 17.00
CA LEU A 15 -13.85 6.37 17.44
C LEU A 15 -13.62 7.34 16.28
N GLY A 16 -13.13 6.87 15.13
CA GLY A 16 -12.99 7.70 13.94
C GLY A 16 -14.32 8.25 13.42
N LEU A 17 -15.38 7.44 13.49
CA LEU A 17 -16.74 7.87 13.15
C LEU A 17 -17.30 8.85 14.20
N TYR A 18 -17.04 8.59 15.48
CA TYR A 18 -17.54 9.45 16.55
C TYR A 18 -16.86 10.82 16.61
N VAL A 19 -15.57 10.93 16.27
CA VAL A 19 -14.88 12.23 16.16
C VAL A 19 -15.48 13.07 15.03
N LEU A 20 -15.85 12.45 13.91
CA LEU A 20 -16.53 13.13 12.81
C LEU A 20 -17.92 13.63 13.22
N ASP A 21 -18.72 12.79 13.89
CA ASP A 21 -20.05 13.17 14.38
C ASP A 21 -19.98 14.30 15.43
N TRP A 22 -18.99 14.26 16.32
CA TRP A 22 -18.73 15.33 17.29
C TRP A 22 -18.37 16.65 16.61
N GLN A 23 -17.44 16.63 15.63
CA GLN A 23 -17.01 17.83 14.91
C GLN A 23 -18.11 18.46 14.05
N GLN A 24 -19.06 17.66 13.58
CA GLN A 24 -20.22 18.12 12.83
C GLN A 24 -21.37 18.61 13.73
N GLY A 25 -21.19 18.56 15.06
CA GLY A 25 -22.19 19.00 16.04
C GLY A 25 -23.38 18.05 16.14
N TRP A 26 -23.24 16.81 15.66
CA TRP A 26 -24.33 15.82 15.63
C TRP A 26 -24.53 15.13 16.98
N LEU A 27 -23.58 15.26 17.91
CA LEU A 27 -23.67 14.73 19.27
C LEU A 27 -24.27 15.71 20.29
N ASP A 28 -24.83 16.85 19.85
CA ASP A 28 -25.43 17.87 20.73
C ASP A 28 -26.97 17.87 20.64
N THR A 29 -27.61 16.71 20.38
CA THR A 29 -29.08 16.63 20.27
C THR A 29 -29.82 16.64 21.61
N GLY A 30 -29.09 16.65 22.74
CA GLY A 30 -29.66 16.61 24.09
C GLY A 30 -30.19 15.23 24.52
N ARG A 31 -29.95 14.19 23.72
CA ARG A 31 -30.24 12.80 24.10
C ARG A 31 -29.20 12.27 25.08
N THR A 32 -29.65 11.47 26.04
CA THR A 32 -28.79 10.84 27.06
C THR A 32 -27.67 10.01 26.43
N ASP A 33 -27.97 9.29 25.35
CA ASP A 33 -26.99 8.45 24.65
C ASP A 33 -25.89 9.28 23.97
N ASP A 34 -26.18 10.51 23.56
CA ASP A 34 -25.21 11.41 22.94
C ASP A 34 -24.25 12.00 23.99
N MET A 35 -24.73 12.25 25.21
CA MET A 35 -23.92 12.71 26.34
C MET A 35 -22.92 11.66 26.80
N GLU A 36 -23.34 10.40 26.94
CA GLU A 36 -22.44 9.29 27.29
C GLU A 36 -21.39 9.06 26.20
N ARG A 37 -21.77 9.17 24.93
CA ARG A 37 -20.85 9.07 23.79
C ARG A 37 -19.85 10.21 23.76
N LYS A 38 -20.29 11.44 23.98
CA LYS A 38 -19.44 12.63 24.07
C LYS A 38 -18.41 12.47 25.18
N GLN A 39 -18.84 12.02 26.37
CA GLN A 39 -17.96 11.77 27.49
C GLN A 39 -16.92 10.66 27.20
N ALA A 40 -17.32 9.59 26.51
CA ALA A 40 -16.40 8.51 26.12
C ALA A 40 -15.33 8.98 25.12
N VAL A 41 -15.69 9.83 24.16
CA VAL A 41 -14.73 10.43 23.21
C VAL A 41 -13.78 11.39 23.93
N GLU A 42 -14.30 12.25 24.82
CA GLU A 42 -13.48 13.17 25.62
C GLU A 42 -12.49 12.42 26.51
N GLU A 43 -12.94 11.38 27.21
CA GLU A 43 -12.08 10.55 28.05
C GLU A 43 -10.99 9.84 27.23
N HIS A 44 -11.34 9.34 26.05
CA HIS A 44 -10.38 8.72 25.14
C HIS A 44 -9.34 9.72 24.61
N LEU A 45 -9.76 10.93 24.20
CA LEU A 45 -8.85 11.97 23.71
C LEU A 45 -7.85 12.39 24.80
N ILE A 46 -8.29 12.48 26.06
CA ILE A 46 -7.41 12.75 27.20
C ILE A 46 -6.36 11.63 27.37
N GLN A 47 -6.73 10.38 27.09
CA GLN A 47 -5.87 9.21 27.29
C GLN A 47 -5.01 8.85 26.06
N CYS A 48 -5.28 9.42 24.89
CA CYS A 48 -4.64 9.06 23.62
C CYS A 48 -4.09 10.27 22.84
N SER A 49 -2.77 10.46 22.92
CA SER A 49 -2.05 11.56 22.24
C SER A 49 -2.13 11.51 20.72
N ALA A 50 -2.21 10.32 20.11
CA ALA A 50 -2.34 10.15 18.66
C ALA A 50 -3.70 10.65 18.15
N CYS A 51 -4.80 10.29 18.83
CA CYS A 51 -6.14 10.78 18.52
C CYS A 51 -6.25 12.29 18.74
N MET A 52 -5.65 12.81 19.82
CA MET A 52 -5.59 14.25 20.09
C MET A 52 -4.86 15.02 18.96
N ALA A 53 -3.72 14.52 18.48
CA ALA A 53 -2.98 15.15 17.38
C ALA A 53 -3.79 15.18 16.06
N GLY A 54 -4.59 14.15 15.80
CA GLY A 54 -5.51 14.11 14.66
C GLY A 54 -6.60 15.19 14.75
N VAL A 55 -7.20 15.37 15.93
CA VAL A 55 -8.22 16.42 16.17
C VAL A 55 -7.63 17.82 15.98
N THR A 56 -6.43 18.09 16.53
CA THR A 56 -5.79 19.41 16.38
C THR A 56 -5.49 19.76 14.92
N LEU A 57 -5.07 18.78 14.11
CA LEU A 57 -4.78 18.99 12.69
C LEU A 57 -6.05 19.26 11.88
N MET A 58 -7.18 18.67 12.28
CA MET A 58 -8.50 18.96 11.70
C MET A 58 -9.04 20.33 12.09
N ASP A 59 -8.81 20.81 13.31
CA ASP A 59 -9.19 22.16 13.73
C ASP A 59 -8.39 23.24 12.98
N GLU A 60 -7.10 23.00 12.74
CA GLU A 60 -6.28 23.87 11.88
C GLU A 60 -6.80 23.89 10.44
N LEU A 61 -7.12 22.72 9.88
CA LEU A 61 -7.70 22.62 8.54
C LEU A 61 -9.05 23.34 8.45
N LYS A 62 -9.93 23.17 9.44
CA LYS A 62 -11.22 23.87 9.55
C LYS A 62 -11.03 25.38 9.61
N THR A 63 -10.04 25.85 10.37
CA THR A 63 -9.69 27.27 10.45
C THR A 63 -9.20 27.81 9.11
N VAL A 64 -8.40 27.05 8.37
CA VAL A 64 -7.94 27.42 7.01
C VAL A 64 -9.12 27.48 6.05
N LEU A 65 -10.00 26.47 6.05
CA LEU A 65 -11.19 26.43 5.19
C LEU A 65 -12.19 27.55 5.51
N GLN A 66 -12.34 27.93 6.78
CA GLN A 66 -13.18 29.06 7.17
C GLN A 66 -12.61 30.41 6.70
N ARG A 67 -11.28 30.55 6.64
CA ARG A 67 -10.61 31.75 6.10
C ARG A 67 -10.64 31.81 4.57
N HIS A 68 -10.76 30.66 3.92
CA HIS A 68 -10.74 30.51 2.48
C HIS A 68 -11.95 29.67 1.99
N PRO A 69 -13.17 30.21 2.11
CA PRO A 69 -14.39 29.49 1.72
C PRO A 69 -14.42 29.16 0.22
N ASP A 70 -13.67 29.89 -0.60
CA ASP A 70 -13.46 29.65 -2.02
C ASP A 70 -12.77 28.30 -2.33
N LEU A 71 -12.06 27.71 -1.36
CA LEU A 71 -11.46 26.38 -1.50
C LEU A 71 -12.50 25.25 -1.49
N LEU A 72 -13.70 25.50 -0.96
CA LEU A 72 -14.79 24.51 -0.92
C LEU A 72 -15.51 24.39 -2.27
N ASP A 73 -15.48 25.44 -3.09
CA ASP A 73 -16.26 25.53 -4.34
C ASP A 73 -15.52 24.90 -5.56
N GLU A 74 -14.19 24.74 -5.51
CA GLU A 74 -13.41 24.11 -6.60
C GLU A 74 -12.27 23.20 -6.08
N PRO A 75 -12.58 22.02 -5.49
CA PRO A 75 -11.56 21.06 -5.05
C PRO A 75 -10.63 20.59 -6.18
N ALA A 76 -11.11 20.64 -7.43
CA ALA A 76 -10.36 20.25 -8.62
C ALA A 76 -9.21 21.21 -8.98
N ARG A 77 -9.30 22.51 -8.66
CA ARG A 77 -8.26 23.49 -9.05
C ARG A 77 -6.95 23.36 -8.27
N TYR A 78 -7.00 22.76 -7.09
CA TYR A 78 -5.85 22.64 -6.19
C TYR A 78 -5.22 21.23 -6.18
N LEU A 79 -5.90 20.24 -6.76
CA LEU A 79 -5.42 18.87 -6.87
C LEU A 79 -4.75 18.55 -8.23
N GLU A 80 -4.81 19.45 -9.21
CA GLU A 80 -4.02 19.33 -10.44
C GLU A 80 -2.60 19.88 -10.22
N PRO A 81 -1.54 19.05 -10.37
CA PRO A 81 -0.17 19.55 -10.32
C PRO A 81 0.08 20.41 -11.57
N LYS A 82 0.07 21.73 -11.42
CA LYS A 82 0.65 22.67 -12.40
C LYS A 82 2.15 22.39 -12.53
N LEU A 83 2.52 21.47 -13.42
CA LEU A 83 3.90 21.32 -13.88
C LEU A 83 4.19 22.40 -14.93
N PRO A 84 5.11 23.35 -14.67
CA PRO A 84 5.49 24.35 -15.65
C PRO A 84 6.16 23.68 -16.86
N SER A 85 5.70 24.05 -18.06
CA SER A 85 6.07 23.49 -19.38
C SER A 85 7.49 23.82 -19.87
N MET A 86 8.43 24.12 -18.96
CA MET A 86 9.84 24.35 -19.30
C MET A 86 10.71 23.26 -18.68
N ILE A 87 10.95 22.19 -19.45
CA ILE A 87 11.95 21.17 -19.11
C ILE A 87 13.23 21.45 -19.93
N PRO A 88 14.34 21.88 -19.31
CA PRO A 88 15.58 22.15 -20.03
C PRO A 88 16.28 20.85 -20.47
N ARG A 89 16.97 20.92 -21.62
CA ARG A 89 17.70 19.84 -22.33
C ARG A 89 18.83 19.16 -21.52
N TRP A 90 19.01 19.51 -20.24
CA TRP A 90 20.16 19.12 -19.43
C TRP A 90 19.98 17.74 -18.78
N ARG A 91 18.75 17.22 -18.69
CA ARG A 91 18.46 15.90 -18.10
C ARG A 91 18.96 14.72 -18.95
N ALA A 92 19.14 14.91 -20.25
CA ALA A 92 19.70 13.87 -21.13
C ALA A 92 21.20 13.64 -20.89
N ALA A 93 21.96 14.68 -20.51
CA ALA A 93 23.39 14.56 -20.21
C ALA A 93 23.64 13.89 -18.85
N ALA A 94 22.78 14.15 -17.85
CA ALA A 94 22.91 13.54 -16.52
C ALA A 94 22.61 12.03 -16.50
N ALA A 95 21.66 11.57 -17.33
CA ALA A 95 21.32 10.15 -17.43
C ALA A 95 22.45 9.29 -18.04
N LEU A 96 23.21 9.83 -18.99
CA LEU A 96 24.33 9.12 -19.61
C LEU A 96 25.55 9.04 -18.67
N ALA A 97 25.79 10.05 -17.85
CA ALA A 97 26.87 10.02 -16.86
C ALA A 97 26.58 9.03 -15.71
N ALA A 98 25.33 8.92 -15.25
CA ALA A 98 24.95 7.99 -14.19
C ALA A 98 25.02 6.50 -14.63
N GLY A 99 24.70 6.21 -15.89
CA GLY A 99 24.80 4.85 -16.44
C GLY A 99 26.23 4.31 -16.51
N LEU A 100 27.22 5.17 -16.79
CA LEU A 100 28.63 4.78 -16.89
C LEU A 100 29.25 4.44 -15.52
N VAL A 101 28.82 5.11 -14.45
CA VAL A 101 29.32 4.84 -13.08
C VAL A 101 28.72 3.55 -12.49
N MET A 102 27.47 3.20 -12.82
CA MET A 102 26.86 1.92 -12.41
C MET A 102 27.42 0.71 -13.18
N GLY A 103 27.79 0.87 -14.45
CA GLY A 103 28.35 -0.23 -15.24
C GLY A 103 29.72 -0.71 -14.72
N VAL A 104 30.58 0.21 -14.28
CA VAL A 104 31.95 -0.12 -13.83
C VAL A 104 31.98 -0.79 -12.46
N THR A 105 31.08 -0.42 -11.54
CA THR A 105 31.03 -1.00 -10.18
C THR A 105 30.52 -2.44 -10.15
N LEU A 106 29.61 -2.81 -11.06
CA LEU A 106 29.08 -4.18 -11.16
C LEU A 106 30.12 -5.18 -11.72
N THR A 107 30.99 -4.77 -12.63
CA THR A 107 32.04 -5.67 -13.18
C THR A 107 33.20 -5.94 -12.22
N LEU A 108 33.50 -5.03 -11.29
CA LEU A 108 34.57 -5.21 -10.31
C LEU A 108 34.15 -6.09 -9.12
N SER A 109 32.87 -6.07 -8.73
CA SER A 109 32.34 -6.91 -7.65
C SER A 109 32.38 -8.42 -7.98
N TRP A 110 32.10 -8.78 -9.24
CA TRP A 110 32.09 -10.19 -9.66
C TRP A 110 33.48 -10.84 -9.71
N ARG A 111 34.55 -10.04 -9.84
CA ARG A 111 35.92 -10.56 -9.94
C ARG A 111 36.57 -10.83 -8.56
N HIS A 112 35.95 -10.41 -7.46
CA HIS A 112 36.45 -10.64 -6.11
C HIS A 112 35.76 -11.78 -5.34
N SER A 113 34.72 -12.41 -5.91
CA SER A 113 34.00 -13.50 -5.24
C SER A 113 34.45 -14.91 -5.65
N GLY A 114 35.41 -15.03 -6.57
CA GLY A 114 35.91 -16.31 -7.08
C GLY A 114 37.16 -16.79 -6.34
N GLY A 115 37.06 -17.15 -5.07
CA GLY A 115 38.19 -17.71 -4.33
C GLY A 115 37.79 -18.33 -3.00
N MET A 116 38.19 -19.59 -2.83
CA MET A 116 38.13 -20.45 -1.63
C MET A 116 36.89 -21.33 -1.43
N LEU A 117 36.98 -22.53 -2.02
CA LEU A 117 36.42 -23.75 -1.47
C LEU A 117 37.52 -24.46 -0.67
N ALA A 118 37.32 -24.62 0.64
CA ALA A 118 37.87 -25.72 1.44
C ALA A 118 37.35 -25.59 2.89
N GLY A 119 36.92 -26.72 3.48
CA GLY A 119 36.99 -26.87 4.94
C GLY A 119 35.66 -27.09 5.67
N GLU A 120 35.37 -28.38 5.85
CA GLU A 120 34.94 -28.97 7.12
C GLU A 120 33.49 -28.88 7.61
N SER A 121 32.96 -30.09 7.71
CA SER A 121 31.78 -30.63 8.37
C SER A 121 31.62 -30.28 9.85
N GLY A 122 30.36 -30.20 10.27
CA GLY A 122 29.93 -30.67 11.59
C GLY A 122 29.35 -29.60 12.51
N ALA A 123 28.09 -29.81 12.90
CA ALA A 123 27.37 -29.12 13.98
C ALA A 123 26.91 -27.68 13.71
N SER A 124 25.65 -27.53 13.30
CA SER A 124 24.64 -26.66 13.95
C SER A 124 23.41 -26.50 13.04
N ALA A 125 22.45 -27.42 13.14
CA ALA A 125 21.14 -27.31 12.51
C ALA A 125 20.15 -26.47 13.37
N MET A 126 20.66 -25.52 14.14
CA MET A 126 19.90 -24.64 15.01
C MET A 126 20.53 -23.25 14.89
N VAL A 127 19.75 -22.22 14.49
CA VAL A 127 20.03 -20.76 14.45
C VAL A 127 19.76 -20.06 13.09
N LEU A 128 19.73 -20.73 11.94
CA LEU A 128 19.52 -20.04 10.63
C LEU A 128 18.08 -19.59 10.30
N ARG A 129 17.08 -19.90 11.14
CA ARG A 129 15.67 -19.60 10.85
C ARG A 129 15.19 -18.23 11.36
N ARG A 130 15.96 -17.60 12.27
CA ARG A 130 15.62 -16.32 12.91
C ARG A 130 15.66 -15.10 11.96
N PRO A 131 16.62 -14.94 11.04
CA PRO A 131 16.72 -13.71 10.24
C PRO A 131 15.55 -13.53 9.26
N ALA A 132 14.94 -14.62 8.76
CA ALA A 132 13.82 -14.53 7.83
C ALA A 132 12.51 -14.14 8.53
N ALA A 133 12.27 -14.64 9.74
CA ALA A 133 11.08 -14.30 10.53
C ALA A 133 11.14 -12.83 11.00
N ASP A 134 12.31 -12.39 11.46
CA ASP A 134 12.54 -11.01 11.90
C ASP A 134 12.40 -10.04 10.72
N ALA A 135 12.91 -10.40 9.54
CA ALA A 135 12.74 -9.62 8.31
C ALA A 135 11.26 -9.48 7.90
N LEU A 136 10.47 -10.55 8.02
CA LEU A 136 9.04 -10.51 7.69
C LEU A 136 8.25 -9.62 8.65
N ALA A 137 8.53 -9.73 9.95
CA ALA A 137 7.89 -8.88 10.97
C ALA A 137 8.24 -7.39 10.75
N SER A 138 9.52 -7.09 10.47
CA SER A 138 9.95 -5.73 10.16
C SER A 138 9.32 -5.20 8.86
N ALA A 139 9.22 -6.05 7.83
CA ALA A 139 8.63 -5.67 6.55
C ALA A 139 7.13 -5.37 6.69
N ARG A 140 6.42 -6.14 7.52
CA ARG A 140 5.02 -5.86 7.84
C ARG A 140 4.85 -4.50 8.54
N ALA A 141 5.71 -4.20 9.51
CA ALA A 141 5.69 -2.90 10.20
C ALA A 141 6.08 -1.73 9.28
N ALA A 142 7.00 -1.95 8.33
CA ALA A 142 7.34 -0.96 7.31
C ALA A 142 6.16 -0.73 6.35
N TYR A 143 5.47 -1.79 5.94
CA TYR A 143 4.29 -1.70 5.07
C TYR A 143 3.14 -0.93 5.73
N THR A 144 2.81 -1.23 7.00
CA THR A 144 1.77 -0.50 7.74
C THR A 144 2.14 0.98 7.92
N GLY A 145 3.44 1.28 8.04
CA GLY A 145 3.95 2.65 8.05
C GLY A 145 4.11 3.32 6.68
N GLY A 146 3.65 2.70 5.58
CA GLY A 146 3.76 3.25 4.22
C GLY A 146 5.20 3.30 3.66
N ARG A 147 6.16 2.67 4.31
CA ARG A 147 7.59 2.68 3.94
C ARG A 147 7.90 1.56 2.96
N TYR A 148 7.30 1.62 1.76
CA TYR A 148 7.37 0.56 0.76
C TYR A 148 8.79 0.23 0.27
N ALA A 149 9.69 1.22 0.22
CA ALA A 149 11.07 1.00 -0.16
C ALA A 149 11.82 0.11 0.87
N GLU A 150 11.54 0.28 2.16
CA GLU A 150 12.12 -0.55 3.23
C GLU A 150 11.63 -1.99 3.14
N VAL A 151 10.35 -2.21 2.83
CA VAL A 151 9.77 -3.55 2.59
C VAL A 151 10.56 -4.29 1.52
N ILE A 152 10.84 -3.62 0.40
CA ILE A 152 11.60 -4.21 -0.72
C ILE A 152 13.04 -4.49 -0.29
N GLN A 153 13.71 -3.53 0.35
CA GLN A 153 15.08 -3.68 0.81
C GLN A 153 15.26 -4.89 1.76
N GLN A 154 14.27 -5.14 2.61
CA GLN A 154 14.30 -6.25 3.58
C GLN A 154 13.99 -7.60 2.94
N LEU A 155 13.02 -7.67 2.01
CA LEU A 155 12.52 -8.94 1.49
C LEU A 155 13.15 -9.37 0.15
N GLN A 156 13.60 -8.44 -0.69
CA GLN A 156 14.22 -8.76 -1.99
C GLN A 156 15.45 -9.68 -1.88
N PRO A 157 16.36 -9.53 -0.88
CA PRO A 157 17.48 -10.45 -0.71
C PRO A 157 17.04 -11.89 -0.39
N LEU A 158 15.90 -12.06 0.27
CA LEU A 158 15.32 -13.38 0.57
C LEU A 158 14.68 -14.00 -0.67
N ALA A 159 14.09 -13.17 -1.55
CA ALA A 159 13.57 -13.60 -2.84
C ALA A 159 14.69 -14.16 -3.73
N GLY A 160 15.82 -13.45 -3.83
CA GLY A 160 16.97 -13.87 -4.63
C GLY A 160 17.62 -15.17 -4.17
N LYS A 161 17.43 -15.56 -2.90
CA LYS A 161 17.93 -16.81 -2.32
C LYS A 161 16.93 -17.96 -2.36
N GLY A 162 15.72 -17.73 -2.89
CA GLY A 162 14.64 -18.73 -2.89
C GLY A 162 14.10 -19.05 -1.49
N SER A 163 14.40 -18.22 -0.48
CA SER A 163 14.01 -18.42 0.92
C SER A 163 12.78 -17.61 1.33
N LEU A 164 12.09 -17.00 0.37
CA LEU A 164 10.93 -16.15 0.62
C LEU A 164 9.66 -17.00 0.81
N SER A 165 8.99 -16.84 1.94
CA SER A 165 7.69 -17.49 2.17
C SER A 165 6.59 -16.88 1.30
N ALA A 166 5.44 -17.54 1.20
CA ALA A 166 4.27 -16.99 0.49
C ALA A 166 3.84 -15.62 1.05
N GLU A 167 3.89 -15.46 2.38
CA GLU A 167 3.61 -14.18 3.05
C GLU A 167 4.68 -13.13 2.75
N GLY A 168 5.96 -13.52 2.69
CA GLY A 168 7.03 -12.62 2.24
C GLY A 168 6.85 -12.16 0.80
N ALA A 169 6.45 -13.06 -0.10
CA ALA A 169 6.13 -12.73 -1.49
C ALA A 169 4.93 -11.78 -1.58
N TYR A 170 3.93 -11.96 -0.72
CA TYR A 170 2.78 -11.07 -0.61
C TYR A 170 3.20 -9.65 -0.23
N TYR A 171 3.93 -9.46 0.88
CA TYR A 171 4.37 -8.12 1.31
C TYR A 171 5.37 -7.49 0.33
N LEU A 172 6.28 -8.27 -0.26
CA LEU A 172 7.20 -7.77 -1.28
C LEU A 172 6.42 -7.28 -2.52
N GLY A 173 5.38 -8.02 -2.94
CA GLY A 173 4.47 -7.62 -4.01
C GLY A 173 3.71 -6.34 -3.69
N LEU A 174 3.21 -6.19 -2.46
CA LEU A 174 2.57 -4.97 -2.00
C LEU A 174 3.54 -3.77 -1.96
N GLY A 175 4.78 -3.98 -1.54
CA GLY A 175 5.83 -2.95 -1.57
C GLY A 175 6.08 -2.44 -2.99
N TYR A 176 6.21 -3.35 -3.97
CA TYR A 176 6.32 -2.95 -5.38
C TYR A 176 5.07 -2.24 -5.90
N ALA A 177 3.87 -2.67 -5.51
CA ALA A 177 2.62 -2.02 -5.88
C ALA A 177 2.56 -0.59 -5.34
N GLY A 178 2.95 -0.37 -4.08
CA GLY A 178 3.01 0.94 -3.44
C GLY A 178 3.98 1.93 -4.11
N LEU A 179 5.05 1.43 -4.73
CA LEU A 179 5.99 2.23 -5.53
C LEU A 179 5.60 2.36 -7.01
N GLY A 180 4.44 1.83 -7.42
CA GLY A 180 4.00 1.83 -8.82
C GLY A 180 4.78 0.90 -9.74
N GLN A 181 5.60 0.00 -9.19
CA GLN A 181 6.37 -1.00 -9.96
C GLN A 181 5.49 -2.20 -10.31
N ARG A 182 4.50 -1.95 -11.18
CA ARG A 182 3.38 -2.87 -11.47
C ARG A 182 3.81 -4.26 -11.94
N ALA A 183 4.85 -4.33 -12.79
CA ALA A 183 5.36 -5.61 -13.31
C ALA A 183 5.93 -6.49 -12.20
N ALA A 184 6.83 -5.93 -11.39
CA ALA A 184 7.44 -6.62 -10.24
C ALA A 184 6.39 -7.01 -9.19
N ALA A 185 5.41 -6.12 -8.93
CA ALA A 185 4.30 -6.42 -8.03
C ALA A 185 3.51 -7.66 -8.49
N CYS A 186 3.13 -7.73 -9.77
CA CYS A 186 2.40 -8.87 -10.31
C CYS A 186 3.19 -10.18 -10.20
N GLU A 187 4.50 -10.16 -10.43
CA GLU A 187 5.34 -11.36 -10.31
C GLU A 187 5.36 -11.91 -8.89
N GLN A 188 5.61 -11.06 -7.90
CA GLN A 188 5.67 -11.48 -6.50
C GLN A 188 4.30 -11.92 -5.97
N LEU A 189 3.22 -11.23 -6.37
CA LEU A 189 1.87 -11.61 -5.98
C LEU A 189 1.42 -12.92 -6.63
N ARG A 190 1.85 -13.25 -7.85
CA ARG A 190 1.62 -14.59 -8.43
C ARG A 190 2.32 -15.68 -7.61
N LEU A 191 3.55 -15.43 -7.16
CA LEU A 191 4.25 -16.37 -6.27
C LEU A 191 3.51 -16.53 -4.93
N ALA A 192 3.00 -15.44 -4.36
CA ALA A 192 2.19 -15.49 -3.16
C ALA A 192 0.92 -16.34 -3.36
N VAL A 193 0.16 -16.10 -4.43
CA VAL A 193 -1.05 -16.86 -4.77
C VAL A 193 -0.75 -18.33 -5.03
N ALA A 194 0.36 -18.66 -5.67
CA ALA A 194 0.73 -20.05 -5.96
C ALA A 194 1.09 -20.86 -4.70
N ASN A 195 1.59 -20.20 -3.65
CA ASN A 195 2.15 -20.85 -2.47
C ASN A 195 1.34 -20.61 -1.17
N SER A 196 0.23 -19.87 -1.24
CA SER A 196 -0.62 -19.54 -0.09
C SER A 196 -1.90 -20.37 -0.06
N GLN A 197 -2.54 -20.40 1.11
CA GLN A 197 -3.82 -21.07 1.35
C GLN A 197 -4.70 -20.23 2.29
N GLY A 198 -5.99 -20.54 2.31
CA GLY A 198 -6.96 -19.89 3.19
C GLY A 198 -7.02 -18.38 2.98
N MET A 199 -7.07 -17.61 4.07
CA MET A 199 -7.24 -16.16 4.01
C MET A 199 -6.11 -15.43 3.26
N LEU A 200 -4.85 -15.87 3.43
CA LEU A 200 -3.72 -15.26 2.72
C LEU A 200 -3.84 -15.42 1.20
N LEU A 201 -4.40 -16.54 0.73
CA LEU A 201 -4.62 -16.76 -0.70
C LEU A 201 -5.61 -15.75 -1.28
N ASP A 202 -6.71 -15.51 -0.57
CA ASP A 202 -7.73 -14.57 -1.02
C ASP A 202 -7.20 -13.13 -0.97
N ASP A 203 -6.48 -12.76 0.09
CA ASP A 203 -5.82 -11.46 0.23
C ASP A 203 -4.78 -11.25 -0.89
N ALA A 204 -3.96 -12.26 -1.18
CA ALA A 204 -2.97 -12.21 -2.26
C ALA A 204 -3.62 -12.12 -3.64
N ARG A 205 -4.73 -12.84 -3.88
CA ARG A 205 -5.50 -12.73 -5.13
C ARG A 205 -6.10 -11.34 -5.28
N TRP A 206 -6.67 -10.78 -4.22
CA TRP A 206 -7.23 -9.43 -4.24
C TRP A 206 -6.16 -8.39 -4.60
N ALA A 207 -5.00 -8.43 -3.94
CA ALA A 207 -3.87 -7.56 -4.26
C ALA A 207 -3.36 -7.74 -5.70
N LEU A 208 -3.32 -8.99 -6.19
CA LEU A 208 -2.92 -9.31 -7.56
C LEU A 208 -3.89 -8.69 -8.57
N VAL A 209 -5.20 -8.81 -8.34
CA VAL A 209 -6.24 -8.20 -9.21
C VAL A 209 -5.99 -6.70 -9.36
N HIS A 210 -5.80 -5.97 -8.27
CA HIS A 210 -5.53 -4.53 -8.33
C HIS A 210 -4.25 -4.21 -9.12
N SER A 211 -3.19 -4.98 -8.90
CA SER A 211 -1.93 -4.81 -9.61
C SER A 211 -2.07 -5.11 -11.11
N LEU A 212 -2.85 -6.13 -11.48
CA LEU A 212 -3.13 -6.49 -12.88
C LEU A 212 -4.00 -5.45 -13.58
N VAL A 213 -5.03 -4.93 -12.91
CA VAL A 213 -5.87 -3.84 -13.44
C VAL A 213 -5.01 -2.60 -13.68
N ALA A 214 -4.19 -2.21 -12.70
CA ALA A 214 -3.25 -1.11 -12.86
C ALA A 214 -2.26 -1.36 -14.01
N ALA A 215 -1.82 -2.61 -14.22
CA ALA A 215 -0.94 -2.99 -15.33
C ALA A 215 -1.66 -3.09 -16.70
N GLY A 216 -2.98 -2.87 -16.77
CA GLY A 216 -3.77 -3.04 -17.99
C GLY A 216 -4.02 -4.50 -18.39
N LYS A 217 -3.68 -5.48 -17.54
CA LYS A 217 -3.84 -6.92 -17.77
C LYS A 217 -5.26 -7.38 -17.41
N ILE A 218 -6.26 -6.78 -18.03
CA ILE A 218 -7.68 -6.92 -17.64
C ILE A 218 -8.20 -8.36 -17.75
N ARG A 219 -7.76 -9.12 -18.77
CA ARG A 219 -8.19 -10.51 -18.95
C ARG A 219 -7.77 -11.39 -17.76
N GLU A 220 -6.51 -11.30 -17.35
CA GLU A 220 -5.96 -12.06 -16.23
C GLU A 220 -6.59 -11.61 -14.90
N ALA A 221 -6.83 -10.31 -14.73
CA ALA A 221 -7.51 -9.79 -13.54
C ALA A 221 -8.92 -10.40 -13.36
N ARG A 222 -9.65 -10.60 -14.46
CA ARG A 222 -10.99 -11.20 -14.43
C ARG A 222 -10.98 -12.66 -13.96
N GLU A 223 -10.03 -13.46 -14.42
CA GLU A 223 -9.90 -14.86 -14.01
C GLU A 223 -9.70 -15.01 -12.50
N HIS A 224 -8.99 -14.07 -11.87
CA HIS A 224 -8.84 -14.03 -10.42
C HIS A 224 -10.08 -13.48 -9.71
N LEU A 225 -10.75 -12.47 -10.28
CA LEU A 225 -11.99 -11.91 -9.75
C LEU A 225 -13.12 -12.94 -9.68
N ASP A 226 -13.29 -13.76 -10.71
CA ASP A 226 -14.35 -14.79 -10.74
C ASP A 226 -14.24 -15.75 -9.54
N ARG A 227 -13.00 -16.03 -9.09
CA ARG A 227 -12.77 -16.85 -7.89
C ARG A 227 -13.08 -16.10 -6.60
N LEU A 228 -12.79 -14.79 -6.54
CA LEU A 228 -13.04 -13.95 -5.36
C LEU A 228 -14.52 -13.64 -5.15
N VAL A 229 -15.33 -13.68 -6.21
CA VAL A 229 -16.80 -13.54 -6.09
C VAL A 229 -17.40 -14.67 -5.26
N ALA A 230 -16.79 -15.85 -5.23
CA ALA A 230 -17.22 -16.95 -4.38
C ALA A 230 -16.77 -16.81 -2.91
N THR A 231 -15.91 -15.83 -2.59
CA THR A 231 -15.41 -15.58 -1.23
C THR A 231 -16.26 -14.50 -0.56
N PRO A 232 -17.02 -14.79 0.52
CA PRO A 232 -17.95 -13.83 1.13
C PRO A 232 -17.33 -12.49 1.52
N ARG A 233 -16.06 -12.48 1.94
CA ARG A 233 -15.32 -11.27 2.32
C ARG A 233 -15.10 -10.28 1.17
N TYR A 234 -14.98 -10.78 -0.06
CA TYR A 234 -14.66 -9.99 -1.25
C TYR A 234 -15.79 -9.95 -2.27
N GLU A 235 -16.90 -10.66 -2.02
CA GLU A 235 -17.96 -10.87 -3.01
C GLU A 235 -18.49 -9.55 -3.57
N LYS A 236 -18.79 -8.59 -2.68
CA LYS A 236 -19.41 -7.31 -3.05
C LYS A 236 -18.44 -6.46 -3.86
N GLU A 237 -17.20 -6.31 -3.39
CA GLU A 237 -16.16 -5.52 -4.03
C GLU A 237 -15.70 -6.16 -5.35
N ALA A 238 -15.58 -7.48 -5.41
CA ALA A 238 -15.20 -8.22 -6.60
C ALA A 238 -16.27 -8.09 -7.70
N LYS A 239 -17.56 -8.22 -7.35
CA LYS A 239 -18.67 -8.00 -8.29
C LYS A 239 -18.67 -6.57 -8.84
N ALA A 240 -18.55 -5.58 -7.95
CA ALA A 240 -18.51 -4.17 -8.35
C ALA A 240 -17.32 -3.87 -9.29
N LEU A 241 -16.14 -4.40 -8.98
CA LEU A 241 -14.96 -4.23 -9.83
C LEU A 241 -15.15 -4.93 -11.19
N LEU A 242 -15.70 -6.15 -11.20
CA LEU A 242 -15.97 -6.89 -12.43
C LEU A 242 -16.95 -6.16 -13.35
N ASP A 243 -18.03 -5.61 -12.79
CA ASP A 243 -19.00 -4.79 -13.53
C ASP A 243 -18.36 -3.53 -14.14
N SER A 244 -17.51 -2.84 -13.37
CA SER A 244 -16.79 -1.66 -13.87
C SER A 244 -15.87 -1.98 -15.06
N LEU A 245 -15.22 -3.15 -15.04
CA LEU A 245 -14.35 -3.61 -16.13
C LEU A 245 -15.16 -3.98 -17.39
N VAL A 246 -16.38 -4.52 -17.22
CA VAL A 246 -17.30 -4.79 -18.35
C VAL A 246 -17.75 -3.47 -18.99
N MET A 247 -18.12 -2.48 -18.19
CA MET A 247 -18.60 -1.20 -18.73
C MET A 247 -17.51 -0.40 -19.42
N GLY A 248 -16.28 -0.39 -18.85
CA GLY A 248 -15.14 0.31 -19.46
C GLY A 248 -14.78 -0.23 -20.86
N THR A 249 -14.85 -1.54 -21.06
CA THR A 249 -14.54 -2.17 -22.36
C THR A 249 -15.57 -1.86 -23.44
N ARG A 250 -16.85 -1.72 -23.09
CA ARG A 250 -17.93 -1.36 -24.02
C ARG A 250 -17.81 0.09 -24.53
N SER A 251 -17.38 1.01 -23.67
CA SER A 251 -17.16 2.41 -24.04
C SER A 251 -16.01 2.57 -25.04
N ALA A 252 -14.91 1.83 -24.85
CA ALA A 252 -13.77 1.86 -25.76
C ALA A 252 -14.08 1.34 -27.17
N THR A 253 -14.88 0.27 -27.28
CA THR A 253 -15.28 -0.32 -28.58
C THR A 253 -16.29 0.56 -29.33
N ARG A 254 -17.16 1.28 -28.63
CA ARG A 254 -18.12 2.21 -29.28
C ARG A 254 -17.43 3.43 -29.88
N SER A 255 -16.37 3.93 -29.25
CA SER A 255 -15.57 5.06 -29.74
C SER A 255 -14.83 4.70 -31.04
N THR A 256 -14.18 3.54 -31.09
CA THR A 256 -13.44 3.08 -32.28
C THR A 256 -14.33 2.82 -33.48
N ARG A 257 -15.55 2.28 -33.29
CA ARG A 257 -16.48 2.03 -34.40
C ARG A 257 -16.98 3.30 -35.08
N ARG A 258 -17.03 4.43 -34.35
CA ARG A 258 -17.48 5.72 -34.89
C ARG A 258 -16.40 6.42 -35.72
N ALA A 259 -15.12 6.16 -35.43
CA ALA A 259 -13.98 6.74 -36.15
C ALA A 259 -13.67 6.06 -37.50
N VAL A 260 -14.19 4.84 -37.74
CA VAL A 260 -13.94 4.09 -38.99
C VAL A 260 -14.99 4.39 -40.07
N THR A 261 -16.11 5.01 -39.69
CA THR A 261 -17.23 5.35 -40.60
C THR A 261 -17.23 6.81 -41.07
N SER A 262 -16.16 7.54 -40.80
CA SER A 262 -15.97 8.97 -41.14
C SER A 262 -14.67 9.13 -41.90
#